data_AF-A0A1Q3CTA5-F1
#
_entry.id   AF-A0A1Q3CTA5-F1
#
_cell.length_a   1.000
_cell.length_b   1.000
_cell.length_c   1.000
_cell.angle_alpha   90.00
_cell.angle_beta   90.00
_cell.angle_gamma   90.00
#
_symmetry.space_group_name_H-M   'P 1'
#
loop_
_entity.id
_entity.type
_entity.pdbx_description
1 polymer ?
#
loop_
_entity_poly.entity_id
_entity_poly.type
_entity_poly.pdbx_seq_one_letter_code
_entity_poly.pdbx_strand_id
1 'polypeptide(L)'
;TCFECNKPGHIKVDCPQLKKKKLFKKKALKAWHHSDEDSSDDEVTEKVANICFMALSDDEESDNEVDDSYTFGELQFAFDELLVDFKKKFSQCSSLKKNMDLLVVENEKLKSELTLLKIDIAKKDTTSCNDIALEKEVESLKEKNVNLEKSFSKFTLGSKKLEEMLASQRSCLDKTGIGYAPLEVKAKLKNTKTRPHCTYCNKIGHVRNKC
;
A
#
# COMPACT_ATOMS: atom_id res chain seq x y z
N THR A 1 -40.64 11.09 60.91
CA THR A 1 -39.87 10.58 62.07
C THR A 1 -38.57 10.01 61.56
N CYS A 2 -37.44 10.34 62.17
CA CYS A 2 -36.12 9.87 61.72
C CYS A 2 -35.88 8.43 62.18
N PHE A 3 -35.61 7.50 61.25
CA PHE A 3 -35.41 6.06 61.56
C PHE A 3 -34.19 5.74 62.45
N GLU A 4 -33.23 6.67 62.58
CA GLU A 4 -32.04 6.46 63.42
C GLU A 4 -32.22 6.94 64.86
N CYS A 5 -33.11 7.90 65.12
CA CYS A 5 -33.33 8.44 66.48
C CYS A 5 -34.79 8.50 66.92
N ASN A 6 -35.71 8.01 66.08
CA ASN A 6 -37.16 7.97 66.24
C ASN A 6 -37.84 9.31 66.61
N LYS A 7 -37.20 10.46 66.35
CA LYS A 7 -37.79 11.80 66.60
C LYS A 7 -38.46 12.39 65.35
N PRO A 8 -39.60 13.11 65.48
CA PRO A 8 -40.21 13.85 64.37
C PRO A 8 -39.40 15.11 64.01
N GLY A 9 -39.68 15.70 62.84
CA GLY A 9 -39.11 17.00 62.43
C GLY A 9 -37.83 16.96 61.58
N HIS A 10 -37.26 15.79 61.29
CA HIS A 10 -36.15 15.65 60.34
C HIS A 10 -36.11 14.23 59.73
N ILE A 11 -35.43 14.09 58.59
CA ILE A 11 -35.17 12.80 57.92
C ILE A 11 -33.78 12.27 58.30
N LYS A 12 -33.50 10.99 57.99
CA LYS A 12 -32.25 10.30 58.39
C LYS A 12 -30.99 11.13 58.11
N VAL A 13 -30.86 11.73 56.94
CA VAL A 13 -29.67 12.52 56.55
C VAL A 13 -29.41 13.77 57.41
N ASP A 14 -30.45 14.34 58.02
CA ASP A 14 -30.34 15.54 58.86
C ASP A 14 -30.24 15.21 60.35
N CYS A 15 -30.16 13.93 60.72
CA CYS A 15 -30.07 13.49 62.10
C CYS A 15 -28.80 14.05 62.76
N PRO A 16 -28.93 14.85 63.84
CA PRO A 16 -27.76 15.41 64.54
C PRO A 16 -26.79 14.33 65.05
N GLN A 17 -27.28 13.11 65.28
CA GLN A 17 -26.45 11.97 65.68
C GLN A 17 -25.62 11.37 64.52
N LEU A 18 -26.08 11.49 63.27
CA LEU A 18 -25.32 11.06 62.10
C LEU A 18 -24.12 11.98 61.81
N LYS A 19 -24.22 13.28 62.16
CA LYS A 19 -23.15 14.27 61.99
C LYS A 19 -21.91 14.02 62.89
N LYS A 20 -21.99 13.12 63.88
CA LYS A 20 -20.85 12.73 64.74
C LYS A 20 -19.98 11.61 64.15
N LYS A 21 -20.40 10.94 63.06
CA LYS A 21 -19.60 9.95 62.34
C LYS A 21 -18.92 10.65 61.15
N LYS A 22 -17.64 11.02 61.32
CA LYS A 22 -16.84 11.72 60.30
C LYS A 22 -16.89 10.99 58.96
N LEU A 23 -17.10 11.80 57.93
CA LEU A 23 -17.26 11.46 56.52
C LEU A 23 -16.08 10.67 55.94
N PHE A 24 -16.35 9.48 55.42
CA PHE A 24 -15.58 8.94 54.30
C PHE A 24 -16.43 9.07 53.04
N LYS A 25 -16.01 9.99 52.16
CA LYS A 25 -16.59 10.21 50.84
C LYS A 25 -16.43 8.93 50.01
N LYS A 26 -17.50 8.17 49.82
CA LYS A 26 -17.58 7.19 48.73
C LYS A 26 -17.99 7.94 47.48
N LYS A 27 -17.06 8.12 46.55
CA LYS A 27 -17.34 8.58 45.19
C LYS A 27 -18.34 7.60 44.55
N ALA A 28 -19.31 8.20 43.87
CA ALA A 28 -20.39 7.55 43.15
C ALA A 28 -19.90 6.41 42.24
N LEU A 29 -20.69 5.33 42.16
CA LEU A 29 -20.57 4.31 41.12
C LEU A 29 -20.60 5.01 39.75
N LYS A 30 -19.44 5.04 39.09
CA LYS A 30 -19.39 5.13 37.63
C LYS A 30 -19.74 3.76 37.08
N ALA A 31 -20.53 3.81 36.01
CA ALA A 31 -21.09 2.70 35.27
C ALA A 31 -20.08 1.61 34.93
N TRP A 32 -20.61 0.40 34.74
CA TRP A 32 -20.01 -0.65 33.94
C TRP A 32 -19.33 -0.08 32.69
N HIS A 33 -18.01 -0.05 32.67
CA HIS A 33 -17.18 -0.38 31.51
C HIS A 33 -15.71 -0.44 31.96
N HIS A 34 -15.04 -1.54 31.57
CA HIS A 34 -13.61 -1.79 31.42
C HIS A 34 -12.59 -1.11 32.38
N SER A 35 -11.65 -1.94 32.85
CA SER A 35 -10.30 -1.59 33.29
C SER A 35 -9.71 -0.39 32.50
N ASP A 36 -8.90 0.48 33.08
CA ASP A 36 -7.54 0.11 33.49
C ASP A 36 -6.98 0.90 34.69
N GLU A 37 -5.85 0.37 35.14
CA GLU A 37 -4.82 0.90 36.04
C GLU A 37 -5.04 0.62 37.52
N ASP A 38 -4.50 -0.52 37.98
CA ASP A 38 -3.13 -0.65 38.51
C ASP A 38 -2.90 0.25 39.73
N SER A 39 -2.96 -0.38 40.90
CA SER A 39 -1.92 -0.18 41.91
C SER A 39 -1.98 -1.31 42.92
N SER A 40 -1.03 -2.24 42.72
CA SER A 40 -0.27 -2.96 43.75
C SER A 40 -0.40 -2.38 45.16
N ASP A 41 -0.78 -3.21 46.14
CA ASP A 41 0.16 -3.77 47.13
C ASP A 41 -0.53 -4.89 47.94
N ASP A 42 0.23 -5.92 48.27
CA ASP A 42 -0.19 -7.09 49.03
C ASP A 42 -0.53 -6.72 50.48
N GLU A 43 -1.70 -7.13 50.97
CA GLU A 43 -1.75 -7.71 52.32
C GLU A 43 -2.94 -8.68 52.46
N VAL A 44 -2.56 -9.94 52.61
CA VAL A 44 -3.42 -11.10 52.76
C VAL A 44 -4.14 -11.01 54.12
N THR A 45 -5.39 -10.56 54.13
CA THR A 45 -6.31 -10.91 55.21
C THR A 45 -7.61 -11.43 54.62
N GLU A 46 -7.59 -12.74 54.38
CA GLU A 46 -8.69 -13.69 54.52
C GLU A 46 -9.98 -13.08 55.11
N LYS A 47 -10.84 -12.52 54.25
CA LYS A 47 -12.25 -12.33 54.58
C LYS A 47 -13.02 -13.35 53.77
N VAL A 48 -13.13 -14.54 54.37
CA VAL A 48 -14.14 -15.54 54.03
C VAL A 48 -15.47 -14.80 53.85
N ALA A 49 -15.92 -14.69 52.60
CA ALA A 49 -17.27 -14.29 52.30
C ALA A 49 -18.16 -15.40 52.86
N ASN A 50 -18.67 -15.21 54.07
CA ASN A 50 -19.64 -16.11 54.65
C ASN A 50 -20.89 -16.03 53.77
N ILE A 51 -21.04 -17.00 52.86
CA ILE A 51 -22.26 -17.20 52.08
C ILE A 51 -23.30 -17.68 53.09
N CYS A 52 -23.95 -16.74 53.77
CA CYS A 52 -24.95 -17.03 54.77
C CYS A 52 -26.19 -17.62 54.10
N PHE A 53 -26.27 -18.95 54.02
CA PHE A 53 -27.53 -19.68 53.93
C PHE A 53 -28.16 -19.68 55.33
N MET A 54 -28.99 -18.68 55.62
CA MET A 54 -29.89 -18.78 56.76
C MET A 54 -31.10 -19.61 56.33
N ALA A 55 -31.13 -20.87 56.77
CA ALA A 55 -32.31 -21.71 56.74
C ALA A 55 -33.41 -21.05 57.58
N LEU A 56 -34.61 -20.94 57.01
CA LEU A 56 -35.81 -20.63 57.76
C LEU A 56 -36.30 -21.96 58.34
N SER A 57 -36.08 -22.17 59.63
CA SER A 57 -36.80 -23.20 60.39
C SER A 57 -37.84 -22.47 61.25
N ASP A 58 -39.10 -22.55 60.84
CA ASP A 58 -40.27 -22.50 61.73
C ASP A 58 -41.37 -23.33 61.06
N ASP A 59 -41.57 -24.51 61.65
CA ASP A 59 -42.70 -25.44 61.71
C ASP A 59 -43.96 -25.21 60.85
N GLU A 60 -44.45 -26.27 60.22
CA GLU A 60 -45.77 -26.91 60.48
C GLU A 60 -45.85 -28.23 59.67
N GLU A 61 -46.29 -29.31 60.31
CA GLU A 61 -46.49 -30.65 59.73
C GLU A 61 -47.41 -30.61 58.49
N SER A 62 -46.86 -30.99 57.33
CA SER A 62 -47.62 -31.39 56.13
C SER A 62 -47.07 -32.73 55.64
N ASP A 63 -47.68 -33.80 56.12
CA ASP A 63 -47.24 -35.19 55.97
C ASP A 63 -47.50 -35.79 54.55
N ASN A 64 -47.43 -34.97 53.49
CA ASN A 64 -47.59 -35.41 52.09
C ASN A 64 -46.83 -34.56 51.07
N GLU A 65 -45.62 -34.10 51.40
CA GLU A 65 -44.69 -33.59 50.40
C GLU A 65 -43.51 -34.56 50.31
N VAL A 66 -43.32 -35.14 49.13
CA VAL A 66 -42.10 -35.89 48.81
C VAL A 66 -40.95 -34.93 49.08
N ASP A 67 -40.14 -35.23 50.09
CA ASP A 67 -38.99 -34.43 50.48
C ASP A 67 -37.98 -34.43 49.33
N ASP A 68 -38.13 -33.48 48.41
CA ASP A 68 -37.22 -33.19 47.30
C ASP A 68 -35.93 -32.50 47.81
N SER A 69 -35.53 -32.78 49.06
CA SER A 69 -34.27 -32.28 49.61
C SER A 69 -33.11 -33.09 49.03
N TYR A 70 -32.19 -32.40 48.39
CA TYR A 70 -30.95 -33.02 47.91
C TYR A 70 -30.13 -33.50 49.10
N THR A 71 -29.69 -34.75 49.05
CA THR A 71 -28.70 -35.24 50.01
C THR A 71 -27.37 -34.54 49.77
N PHE A 72 -26.58 -34.36 50.83
CA PHE A 72 -25.24 -33.78 50.72
C PHE A 72 -24.35 -34.50 49.68
N GLY A 73 -24.50 -35.83 49.56
CA GLY A 73 -23.76 -36.64 48.60
C GLY A 73 -24.12 -36.33 47.14
N GLU A 74 -25.41 -36.15 46.83
CA GLU A 74 -25.88 -35.76 45.50
C GLU A 74 -25.37 -34.36 45.11
N LEU A 75 -25.42 -33.43 46.07
CA LEU A 75 -24.90 -32.08 45.86
C LEU A 75 -23.38 -32.08 45.62
N GLN A 76 -22.63 -32.85 46.42
CA GLN A 76 -21.18 -33.00 46.27
C GLN A 76 -20.83 -33.59 44.89
N PHE A 77 -21.54 -34.64 44.46
CA PHE A 77 -21.34 -35.24 43.15
C PHE A 77 -21.60 -34.26 42.01
N ALA A 78 -22.70 -33.50 42.07
CA ALA A 78 -23.02 -32.48 41.08
C ALA A 78 -21.96 -31.37 41.03
N PHE A 79 -21.40 -30.96 42.18
CA PHE A 79 -20.30 -30.00 42.23
C PHE A 79 -19.02 -30.56 41.61
N ASP A 80 -18.67 -31.81 41.87
CA ASP A 80 -17.48 -32.44 41.29
C ASP A 80 -17.58 -32.58 39.77
N GLU A 81 -18.76 -32.96 39.26
CA GLU A 81 -19.05 -33.00 37.82
C GLU A 81 -18.92 -31.61 37.17
N LEU A 82 -19.52 -30.59 37.80
CA LEU A 82 -19.41 -29.20 37.35
C LEU A 82 -17.95 -28.72 37.33
N LEU A 83 -17.15 -29.12 38.32
CA LEU A 83 -15.75 -28.73 38.43
C LEU A 83 -14.89 -29.38 37.34
N VAL A 84 -15.18 -30.62 36.95
CA VAL A 84 -14.55 -31.29 35.80
C VAL A 84 -14.88 -30.54 34.51
N ASP A 85 -16.15 -30.21 34.29
CA ASP A 85 -16.59 -29.47 33.12
C ASP A 85 -16.01 -28.05 33.07
N PHE A 86 -15.93 -27.37 34.21
CA PHE A 86 -15.27 -26.08 34.32
C PHE A 86 -13.80 -26.16 33.91
N LYS A 87 -13.04 -27.14 34.41
CA LYS A 87 -11.63 -27.33 34.01
C LYS A 87 -11.50 -27.59 32.51
N LYS A 88 -12.37 -28.42 31.95
CA LYS A 88 -12.42 -28.70 30.52
C LYS A 88 -12.69 -27.42 29.72
N LYS A 89 -13.71 -26.63 30.07
CA LYS A 89 -14.01 -25.36 29.41
C LYS A 89 -12.90 -24.33 29.57
N PHE A 90 -12.28 -24.24 30.75
CA PHE A 90 -11.16 -23.36 31.01
C PHE A 90 -9.97 -23.66 30.10
N SER A 91 -9.63 -24.94 29.93
CA SER A 91 -8.57 -25.35 28.99
C SER A 91 -8.87 -24.97 27.53
N GLN A 92 -10.13 -25.08 27.11
CA GLN A 92 -10.58 -24.62 25.79
C GLN A 92 -10.49 -23.09 25.64
N CYS A 93 -10.86 -22.32 26.66
CA CYS A 93 -10.70 -20.87 26.65
C CYS A 93 -9.22 -20.47 26.57
N SER A 94 -8.33 -21.19 27.26
CA SER A 94 -6.88 -20.95 27.21
C SER A 94 -6.30 -21.18 25.82
N SER A 95 -6.72 -22.25 25.11
CA SER A 95 -6.26 -22.49 23.73
C SER A 95 -6.83 -21.48 22.74
N LEU A 96 -8.12 -21.11 22.87
CA LEU A 96 -8.73 -20.07 22.05
C LEU A 96 -8.05 -18.72 22.24
N LYS A 97 -7.67 -18.36 23.47
CA LYS A 97 -6.93 -17.12 23.75
C LYS A 97 -5.59 -17.09 23.00
N LYS A 98 -4.82 -18.18 23.04
CA LYS A 98 -3.55 -18.28 22.29
C LYS A 98 -3.76 -18.14 20.78
N ASN A 99 -4.81 -18.75 20.23
CA ASN A 99 -5.14 -18.62 18.82
C ASN A 99 -5.54 -17.18 18.45
N MET A 100 -6.31 -16.51 19.32
CA MET A 100 -6.66 -15.10 19.15
C MET A 100 -5.39 -14.22 19.13
N ASP A 101 -4.47 -14.42 20.07
CA ASP A 101 -3.22 -13.66 20.15
C ASP A 101 -2.38 -13.85 18.86
N LEU A 102 -2.30 -15.08 18.32
CA LEU A 102 -1.64 -15.36 17.04
C LEU A 102 -2.30 -14.64 15.86
N LEU A 103 -3.63 -14.67 15.77
CA LEU A 103 -4.38 -13.98 14.72
C LEU A 103 -4.23 -12.46 14.80
N VAL A 104 -4.13 -11.88 15.99
CA VAL A 104 -3.88 -10.44 16.17
C VAL A 104 -2.51 -10.07 15.57
N VAL A 105 -1.48 -10.86 15.85
CA VAL A 105 -0.12 -10.64 15.29
C VAL A 105 -0.12 -10.75 13.76
N GLU A 106 -0.81 -11.76 13.21
CA GLU A 106 -0.93 -11.93 11.76
C GLU A 106 -1.66 -10.75 11.10
N ASN A 107 -2.74 -10.25 11.71
CA ASN A 107 -3.47 -9.08 11.22
C ASN A 107 -2.60 -7.82 11.20
N GLU A 108 -1.80 -7.56 12.23
CA GLU A 108 -0.87 -6.42 12.26
C GLU A 108 0.22 -6.54 11.17
N LYS A 109 0.70 -7.77 10.90
CA LYS A 109 1.63 -8.04 9.81
C LYS A 109 0.98 -7.76 8.45
N LEU A 110 -0.23 -8.29 8.19
CA LEU A 110 -0.96 -8.07 6.94
C LEU A 110 -1.29 -6.60 6.72
N LYS A 111 -1.67 -5.88 7.78
CA LYS A 111 -1.90 -4.44 7.75
C LYS A 111 -0.63 -3.67 7.35
N SER A 112 0.52 -4.07 7.88
CA SER A 112 1.81 -3.50 7.50
C SER A 112 2.14 -3.77 6.01
N GLU A 113 1.96 -5.00 5.53
CA GLU A 113 2.15 -5.35 4.11
C GLU A 113 1.22 -4.54 3.18
N LEU A 114 -0.06 -4.36 3.56
CA LEU A 114 -0.99 -3.51 2.81
C LEU A 114 -0.54 -2.05 2.75
N THR A 115 0.03 -1.50 3.83
CA THR A 115 0.56 -0.13 3.79
C THR A 115 1.75 0.00 2.85
N LEU A 116 2.64 -0.98 2.80
CA LEU A 116 3.79 -1.00 1.87
C LEU A 116 3.32 -1.07 0.42
N LEU A 117 2.41 -1.99 0.11
CA LEU A 117 1.85 -2.12 -1.24
C LEU A 117 1.15 -0.83 -1.69
N LYS A 118 0.44 -0.16 -0.79
CA LYS A 118 -0.20 1.13 -1.08
C LYS A 118 0.81 2.22 -1.42
N ILE A 119 1.94 2.27 -0.72
CA ILE A 119 3.05 3.19 -1.03
C ILE A 119 3.65 2.87 -2.40
N ASP A 120 3.85 1.59 -2.72
CA ASP A 120 4.43 1.18 -4.00
C ASP A 120 3.50 1.49 -5.19
N ILE A 121 2.19 1.36 -5.02
CA ILE A 121 1.20 1.80 -6.01
C ILE A 121 1.28 3.32 -6.21
N ALA A 122 1.30 4.10 -5.11
CA ALA A 122 1.42 5.56 -5.21
C ALA A 122 2.72 6.00 -5.90
N LYS A 123 3.83 5.28 -5.69
CA LYS A 123 5.08 5.51 -6.43
C LYS A 123 4.96 5.16 -7.91
N LYS A 124 4.29 4.05 -8.26
CA LYS A 124 4.03 3.69 -9.66
C LYS A 124 3.19 4.75 -10.39
N ASP A 125 2.20 5.33 -9.72
CA ASP A 125 1.43 6.45 -10.27
C ASP A 125 2.32 7.68 -10.53
N THR A 126 3.41 7.84 -9.77
CA THR A 126 4.42 8.88 -10.01
C THR A 126 5.33 8.53 -11.20
N THR A 127 5.71 7.25 -11.35
CA THR A 127 6.47 6.76 -12.51
C THR A 127 5.67 6.86 -13.82
N SER A 128 4.35 6.76 -13.76
CA SER A 128 3.44 7.01 -14.90
C SER A 128 3.61 8.43 -15.49
N CYS A 129 4.08 9.40 -14.70
CA CYS A 129 4.39 10.73 -15.22
C CYS A 129 5.55 10.71 -16.23
N ASN A 130 6.53 9.82 -16.05
CA ASN A 130 7.59 9.61 -17.04
C ASN A 130 7.05 8.93 -18.30
N ASP A 131 6.10 8.01 -18.17
CA ASP A 131 5.47 7.37 -19.33
C ASP A 131 4.71 8.40 -20.18
N ILE A 132 3.97 9.33 -19.55
CA ILE A 132 3.28 10.42 -20.27
C ILE A 132 4.28 11.36 -20.98
N ALA A 133 5.42 11.65 -20.35
CA ALA A 133 6.47 12.45 -20.96
C ALA A 133 7.11 11.74 -22.17
N LEU A 134 7.40 10.44 -22.02
CA LEU A 134 7.92 9.60 -23.10
C LEU A 134 6.92 9.45 -24.25
N GLU A 135 5.63 9.28 -23.97
CA GLU A 135 4.57 9.21 -24.99
C GLU A 135 4.51 10.49 -25.83
N LYS A 136 4.58 11.67 -25.19
CA LYS A 136 4.63 12.96 -25.90
C LYS A 136 5.89 13.11 -26.75
N GLU A 137 7.04 12.65 -26.26
CA GLU A 137 8.28 12.67 -27.03
C GLU A 137 8.20 11.75 -28.24
N VAL A 138 7.65 10.54 -28.08
CA VAL A 138 7.42 9.59 -29.18
C VAL A 138 6.48 10.18 -30.23
N GLU A 139 5.41 10.85 -29.83
CA GLU A 139 4.47 11.50 -30.74
C GLU A 139 5.16 12.63 -31.54
N SER A 140 5.98 13.45 -30.87
CA SER A 140 6.77 14.51 -31.53
C SER A 140 7.80 13.94 -32.50
N LEU A 141 8.48 12.84 -32.13
CA LEU A 141 9.43 12.17 -33.01
C LEU A 141 8.76 11.56 -34.24
N LYS A 142 7.57 10.97 -34.10
CA LYS A 142 6.77 10.48 -35.24
C LYS A 142 6.44 11.61 -36.21
N GLU A 143 5.99 12.77 -35.72
CA GLU A 143 5.69 13.92 -36.57
C GLU A 143 6.93 14.42 -37.33
N LYS A 144 8.08 14.51 -36.63
CA LYS A 144 9.36 14.86 -37.27
C LYS A 144 9.77 13.85 -38.33
N ASN A 145 9.58 12.56 -38.10
CA ASN A 145 9.88 11.51 -39.08
C ASN A 145 9.01 11.66 -40.34
N VAL A 146 7.70 11.89 -40.19
CA VAL A 146 6.81 12.13 -41.34
C VAL A 146 7.25 13.36 -42.15
N ASN A 147 7.64 14.44 -41.47
CA ASN A 147 8.14 15.66 -42.12
C ASN A 147 9.49 15.45 -42.83
N LEU A 148 10.39 14.68 -42.21
CA LEU A 148 11.67 14.29 -42.80
C LEU A 148 11.45 13.42 -44.04
N GLU A 149 10.57 12.44 -43.98
CA GLU A 149 10.26 11.54 -45.09
C GLU A 149 9.66 12.31 -46.29
N LYS A 150 8.77 13.27 -46.02
CA LYS A 150 8.25 14.20 -47.04
C LYS A 150 9.35 15.06 -47.66
N SER A 151 10.30 15.54 -46.85
CA SER A 151 11.44 16.32 -47.34
C SER A 151 12.40 15.46 -48.17
N PHE A 152 12.67 14.24 -47.72
CA PHE A 152 13.51 13.27 -48.41
C PHE A 152 12.93 12.88 -49.76
N SER A 153 11.60 12.70 -49.84
CA SER A 153 10.89 12.42 -51.09
C SER A 153 11.09 13.56 -52.12
N LYS A 154 10.97 14.82 -51.68
CA LYS A 154 11.21 16.00 -52.54
C LYS A 154 12.67 16.08 -52.98
N PHE A 155 13.60 15.87 -52.06
CA PHE A 155 15.04 15.89 -52.36
C PHE A 155 15.40 14.79 -53.36
N THR A 156 14.89 13.58 -53.16
CA THR A 156 15.10 12.43 -54.06
C THR A 156 14.55 12.73 -55.46
N LEU A 157 13.37 13.34 -55.55
CA LEU A 157 12.81 13.76 -56.84
C LEU A 157 13.68 14.82 -57.53
N GLY A 158 14.17 15.81 -56.78
CA GLY A 158 15.10 16.82 -57.30
C GLY A 158 16.42 16.21 -57.77
N SER A 159 16.98 15.28 -57.01
CA SER A 159 18.20 14.55 -57.34
C SER A 159 18.06 13.76 -58.64
N LYS A 160 16.95 13.03 -58.81
CA LYS A 160 16.67 12.28 -60.07
C LYS A 160 16.60 13.21 -61.28
N LYS A 161 15.88 14.33 -61.16
CA LYS A 161 15.80 15.33 -62.24
C LYS A 161 17.17 15.91 -62.60
N LEU A 162 18.01 16.19 -61.60
CA LEU A 162 19.37 16.67 -61.84
C LEU A 162 20.22 15.61 -62.55
N GLU A 163 20.12 14.35 -62.14
CA GLU A 163 20.83 13.23 -62.75
C GLU A 163 20.40 13.03 -64.22
N GLU A 164 19.10 13.15 -64.53
CA GLU A 164 18.57 13.17 -65.91
C GLU A 164 19.14 14.34 -66.74
N MET A 165 19.23 15.53 -66.15
CA MET A 165 19.85 16.69 -66.81
C MET A 165 21.34 16.49 -67.09
N LEU A 166 22.07 15.91 -66.14
CA LEU A 166 23.50 15.63 -66.30
C LEU A 166 23.73 14.50 -67.30
N ALA A 167 22.89 13.46 -67.32
CA ALA A 167 22.96 12.38 -68.29
C ALA A 167 22.67 12.84 -69.73
N SER A 168 21.84 13.87 -69.89
CA SER A 168 21.56 14.51 -71.19
C SER A 168 22.56 15.62 -71.58
N GLN A 169 23.59 15.85 -70.75
CA GLN A 169 24.64 16.81 -71.06
C GLN A 169 25.48 16.34 -72.26
N ARG A 170 25.72 17.25 -73.21
CA ARG A 170 26.57 16.96 -74.37
C ARG A 170 28.00 16.70 -73.95
N SER A 171 28.68 15.81 -74.66
CA SER A 171 30.12 15.60 -74.55
C SER A 171 30.85 16.94 -74.63
N CYS A 172 31.86 17.17 -73.79
CA CYS A 172 32.66 18.39 -73.80
C CYS A 172 33.37 18.69 -75.15
N LEU A 173 33.36 17.72 -76.07
CA LEU A 173 33.90 17.83 -77.42
C LEU A 173 32.85 18.22 -78.47
N ASP A 174 31.55 18.12 -78.16
CA ASP A 174 30.46 18.51 -79.06
C ASP A 174 30.05 19.96 -78.80
N LYS A 175 30.60 20.87 -79.62
CA LYS A 175 30.39 22.33 -79.53
C LYS A 175 29.28 22.84 -80.44
N THR A 176 28.44 21.98 -81.03
CA THR A 176 27.34 22.45 -81.88
C THR A 176 26.25 23.13 -81.04
N GLY A 177 25.78 24.32 -81.45
CA GLY A 177 24.81 25.10 -80.66
C GLY A 177 24.63 26.54 -81.14
N ILE A 178 23.62 27.23 -80.62
CA ILE A 178 23.22 28.58 -81.07
C ILE A 178 24.40 29.54 -80.95
N GLY A 179 24.89 30.00 -82.12
CA GLY A 179 26.01 30.93 -82.25
C GLY A 179 27.37 30.32 -82.56
N TYR A 180 27.52 28.98 -82.58
CA TYR A 180 28.80 28.36 -82.94
C TYR A 180 28.95 28.24 -84.47
N ALA A 181 29.66 29.17 -85.08
CA ALA A 181 30.14 29.04 -86.46
C ALA A 181 31.37 28.12 -86.46
N PRO A 182 31.37 26.97 -87.18
CA PRO A 182 32.56 26.13 -87.30
C PRO A 182 33.64 26.93 -88.02
N LEU A 183 34.68 27.37 -87.29
CA LEU A 183 35.90 27.81 -87.94
C LEU A 183 36.50 26.60 -88.64
N GLU A 184 36.56 26.64 -89.97
CA GLU A 184 37.24 25.67 -90.83
C GLU A 184 38.75 25.68 -90.55
N VAL A 185 39.15 25.23 -89.35
CA VAL A 185 40.54 24.96 -89.05
C VAL A 185 40.68 23.45 -89.00
N LYS A 186 41.21 22.91 -90.11
CA LYS A 186 41.77 21.56 -90.20
C LYS A 186 42.98 21.44 -89.25
N ALA A 187 42.77 21.52 -87.94
CA ALA A 187 43.78 21.18 -86.95
C ALA A 187 43.41 19.82 -86.37
N LYS A 188 44.17 18.80 -86.78
CA LYS A 188 44.17 17.48 -86.15
C LYS A 188 44.39 17.68 -84.64
N LEU A 189 43.34 17.52 -83.84
CA LEU A 189 43.45 17.42 -82.39
C LEU A 189 44.30 16.17 -82.09
N LYS A 190 45.58 16.39 -81.79
CA LYS A 190 46.42 15.36 -81.19
C LYS A 190 45.81 15.06 -79.82
N ASN A 191 45.25 13.86 -79.66
CA ASN A 191 44.85 13.33 -78.37
C ASN A 191 46.08 13.24 -77.45
N THR A 192 46.45 14.32 -76.80
CA THR A 192 47.38 14.27 -75.66
C THR A 192 46.58 13.72 -74.49
N LYS A 193 46.69 12.41 -74.26
CA LYS A 193 46.22 11.77 -73.03
C LYS A 193 46.92 12.44 -71.85
N THR A 194 46.28 13.41 -71.22
CA THR A 194 46.76 14.01 -69.96
C THR A 194 46.64 12.91 -68.91
N ARG A 195 47.78 12.33 -68.51
CA ARG A 195 47.81 11.33 -67.44
C ARG A 195 47.31 11.99 -66.15
N PRO A 196 46.41 11.35 -65.39
CA PRO A 196 45.95 11.91 -64.11
C PRO A 196 47.14 12.10 -63.17
N HIS A 197 47.19 13.25 -62.49
CA HIS A 197 48.13 13.50 -61.41
C HIS A 197 47.50 13.09 -60.08
N CYS A 198 48.29 12.50 -59.18
CA CYS A 198 47.82 12.12 -57.86
C CYS A 198 47.68 13.37 -56.99
N THR A 199 46.47 13.63 -56.48
CA THR A 199 46.16 14.79 -55.61
C THR A 199 46.69 14.66 -54.17
N TYR A 200 47.56 13.69 -53.90
CA TYR A 200 48.21 13.49 -52.61
C TYR A 200 49.74 13.67 -52.72
N CYS A 201 50.39 13.00 -53.68
CA CYS A 201 51.84 13.07 -53.88
C CYS A 201 52.28 13.89 -55.11
N ASN A 202 51.35 14.47 -55.87
CA ASN A 202 51.57 15.23 -57.11
C ASN A 202 52.35 14.50 -58.22
N LYS A 203 52.54 13.18 -58.11
CA LYS A 203 53.15 12.36 -59.17
C LYS A 203 52.12 11.99 -60.24
N ILE A 204 52.56 11.97 -61.49
CA ILE A 204 51.73 11.64 -62.66
C ILE A 204 51.62 10.11 -62.81
N GLY A 205 50.42 9.61 -63.09
CA GLY A 205 50.21 8.22 -63.54
C GLY A 205 49.40 7.31 -62.61
N HIS A 206 48.92 7.81 -61.47
CA HIS A 206 48.00 7.08 -60.58
C HIS A 206 47.02 8.04 -59.91
N VAL A 207 45.92 7.49 -59.40
CA VAL A 207 44.90 8.22 -58.60
C VAL A 207 45.14 7.97 -57.11
N ARG A 208 44.62 8.84 -56.23
CA ARG A 208 44.85 8.81 -54.76
C ARG A 208 44.68 7.43 -54.12
N ASN A 209 43.72 6.62 -54.59
CA ASN A 209 43.44 5.28 -54.04
C ASN A 209 44.55 4.24 -54.32
N LYS A 210 45.53 4.57 -55.17
CA LYS A 210 46.69 3.73 -55.52
C LYS A 210 48.02 4.43 -55.20
N CYS A 211 48.00 5.45 -54.33
CA CYS A 211 49.18 6.18 -53.91
C CYS A 211 49.97 5.44 -52.83
#